data_AF-A0A314YW98-F1
#
_entry.id   AF-A0A314YW98-F1
#
_cell.length_a   1.000
_cell.length_b   1.000
_cell.length_c   1.000
_cell.angle_alpha   90.00
_cell.angle_beta   90.00
_cell.angle_gamma   90.00
#
_symmetry.space_group_name_H-M   'P 1'
#
loop_
_entity.id
_entity.type
_entity.pdbx_description
1 polymer ?
#
loop_
_entity_poly.entity_id
_entity_poly.type
_entity_poly.pdbx_seq_one_letter_code
_entity_poly.pdbx_strand_id
1 'polypeptide(L)'
;MSCLLKLNSAQGSTIIVTTRSGNVASIIETLPRYDLKNLSTEDCWSILKHRAFPNGSTPIAPDLERIGKVIAEKCAGIPLVAKVGVT
;
A
#
# COMPACT_ATOMS: atom_id res chain seq x y z
N MET A 1 -3.31 22.56 -14.22
CA MET A 1 -4.04 22.55 -12.93
C MET A 1 -5.41 23.22 -12.96
N SER A 2 -5.90 23.68 -14.10
CA SER A 2 -7.19 24.38 -14.18
C SER A 2 -8.40 23.55 -13.75
N CYS A 3 -8.29 22.22 -13.74
CA CYS A 3 -9.33 21.33 -13.23
C CYS A 3 -9.51 21.42 -11.70
N LEU A 4 -8.43 21.59 -10.92
CA LEU A 4 -8.52 21.69 -9.46
C LEU A 4 -9.07 23.03 -9.01
N LEU A 5 -8.81 24.10 -9.76
CA LEU A 5 -9.35 25.44 -9.49
C LEU A 5 -10.88 25.53 -9.62
N LYS A 6 -11.51 24.52 -10.23
CA LYS A 6 -12.98 24.44 -10.38
C LYS A 6 -13.66 23.73 -9.20
N LEU A 7 -12.89 23.27 -8.21
CA LEU A 7 -13.47 22.63 -7.02
C LEU A 7 -14.04 23.71 -6.11
N ASN A 8 -15.36 23.74 -5.98
CA ASN A 8 -16.04 24.59 -4.99
C ASN A 8 -15.92 23.94 -3.61
N SER A 9 -14.91 24.35 -2.84
CA SER A 9 -14.64 23.80 -1.51
C SER A 9 -15.13 24.75 -0.42
N ALA A 10 -15.86 24.24 0.57
CA ALA A 10 -16.20 25.01 1.77
C ALA A 10 -14.95 25.30 2.61
N GLN A 11 -15.00 26.36 3.42
CA GLN A 11 -13.92 26.68 4.36
C GLN A 11 -13.60 25.47 5.24
N GLY A 12 -12.33 25.08 5.31
CA GLY A 12 -11.87 23.89 6.05
C GLY A 12 -11.77 22.60 5.23
N SER A 13 -12.15 22.61 3.95
CA SER A 13 -11.94 21.45 3.06
C SER A 13 -10.45 21.21 2.80
N THR A 14 -10.07 19.94 2.69
CA THR A 14 -8.70 19.52 2.33
C THR A 14 -8.72 18.64 1.09
N ILE A 15 -7.78 18.86 0.18
CA ILE A 15 -7.59 18.05 -1.02
C ILE A 15 -6.31 17.22 -0.87
N ILE A 16 -6.41 15.90 -1.05
CA ILE A 16 -5.25 15.00 -1.11
C ILE A 16 -5.08 14.55 -2.56
N VAL A 17 -3.89 14.78 -3.12
CA VAL A 17 -3.55 14.35 -4.48
C VAL A 17 -2.58 13.17 -4.40
N THR A 18 -2.90 12.09 -5.10
CA THR A 18 -2.00 10.94 -5.28
C THR A 18 -1.54 10.88 -6.74
N THR A 19 -0.26 10.63 -6.96
CA THR A 19 0.33 10.51 -8.30
C THR A 19 1.56 9.62 -8.27
N ARG A 20 1.81 8.93 -9.39
CA ARG A 20 3.04 8.14 -9.59
C ARG A 20 4.18 8.99 -10.18
N SER A 21 3.90 10.21 -10.63
CA SER A 21 4.88 11.11 -11.24
C SER A 21 5.42 12.12 -10.24
N GLY A 22 6.72 12.03 -9.92
CA GLY A 22 7.39 13.00 -9.05
C GLY A 22 7.36 14.42 -9.60
N ASN A 23 7.40 14.59 -10.93
CA ASN A 23 7.24 15.89 -11.56
C ASN A 23 5.86 16.48 -11.29
N VAL A 24 4.79 15.68 -11.46
CA VAL A 24 3.43 16.14 -11.16
C VAL A 24 3.29 16.48 -9.67
N ALA A 25 3.87 15.66 -8.79
CA ALA A 25 3.86 15.94 -7.35
C ALA A 25 4.51 17.28 -7.04
N SER A 26 5.72 17.54 -7.55
CA SER A 26 6.45 18.79 -7.33
C SER A 26 5.74 20.03 -7.84
N ILE A 27 4.94 19.92 -8.91
CA ILE A 27 4.18 21.06 -9.44
C ILE A 27 2.96 21.33 -8.53
N ILE A 28 2.31 20.30 -7.97
CA ILE A 28 1.09 20.38 -7.14
C ILE A 28 1.36 20.65 -5.67
N GLU A 29 2.58 20.40 -5.20
CA GLU A 29 2.98 20.43 -3.80
C GLU A 29 2.78 21.82 -3.17
N THR A 30 1.81 21.91 -2.24
CA THR A 30 1.56 23.10 -1.42
C THR A 30 1.97 22.90 0.04
N LEU A 31 2.14 21.65 0.46
CA LEU A 31 2.60 21.19 1.77
C LEU A 31 3.63 20.08 1.54
N PRO A 32 4.53 19.78 2.50
CA PRO A 32 5.50 18.70 2.37
C PRO A 32 4.83 17.41 1.90
N ARG A 33 5.27 16.88 0.76
CA ARG A 33 4.73 15.65 0.19
C ARG A 33 5.12 14.44 1.02
N TYR A 34 4.27 13.41 0.95
CA TYR A 34 4.57 12.11 1.54
C TYR A 34 4.87 11.08 0.44
N ASP A 35 6.14 10.72 0.31
CA ASP A 35 6.58 9.66 -0.61
C ASP A 35 6.28 8.29 0.02
N LEU A 36 5.31 7.57 -0.58
CA LEU A 36 4.93 6.22 -0.14
C LEU A 36 6.13 5.28 -0.26
N LYS A 37 6.52 4.68 0.85
CA LYS A 37 7.59 3.67 0.91
C LYS A 37 7.03 2.28 0.64
N ASN A 38 7.91 1.37 0.24
CA ASN A 38 7.60 -0.06 0.19
C ASN A 38 7.30 -0.58 1.59
N LEU A 39 6.49 -1.64 1.64
CA LEU A 39 6.20 -2.37 2.86
C LEU A 39 7.41 -3.18 3.33
N SER A 40 7.44 -3.47 4.63
CA SER A 40 8.34 -4.50 5.17
C SER A 40 7.93 -5.89 4.70
N THR A 41 8.84 -6.86 4.79
CA THR A 41 8.53 -8.28 4.57
C THR A 41 7.42 -8.75 5.51
N GLU A 42 7.42 -8.28 6.76
CA GLU A 42 6.46 -8.62 7.80
C GLU A 42 5.06 -8.08 7.49
N ASP A 43 4.97 -6.87 6.93
CA ASP A 43 3.71 -6.30 6.47
C ASP A 43 3.17 -7.06 5.25
N CYS A 44 4.04 -7.41 4.29
CA CYS A 44 3.67 -8.27 3.17
C CYS A 44 3.18 -9.64 3.64
N TRP A 45 3.86 -10.24 4.63
CA TRP A 45 3.43 -11.49 5.25
C TRP A 45 2.07 -11.34 5.92
N SER A 46 1.82 -10.24 6.62
CA SER A 46 0.54 -9.97 7.27
C SER A 46 -0.62 -9.91 6.28
N ILE A 47 -0.40 -9.26 5.12
CA ILE A 47 -1.40 -9.22 4.02
C ILE A 47 -1.65 -10.63 3.46
N LEU A 48 -0.59 -11.38 3.18
CA LEU A 48 -0.68 -12.76 2.66
C LEU A 48 -1.41 -13.67 3.65
N LYS A 49 -1.03 -13.62 4.93
CA LYS A 49 -1.63 -14.38 6.01
C LYS A 49 -3.11 -14.08 6.15
N HIS A 50 -3.49 -12.80 6.16
CA HIS A 50 -4.89 -12.38 6.22
C HIS A 50 -5.70 -12.91 5.03
N ARG A 51 -5.12 -12.94 3.82
CA ARG A 51 -5.80 -13.45 2.63
C ARG A 51 -5.91 -14.98 2.62
N ALA A 52 -4.85 -15.70 3.03
CA ALA A 52 -4.82 -17.15 3.02
C ALA A 52 -5.64 -17.76 4.18
N PHE A 53 -5.74 -17.06 5.31
CA PHE A 53 -6.38 -17.53 6.54
C PHE A 53 -7.37 -16.49 7.09
N PRO A 54 -8.48 -16.20 6.37
CA PRO A 54 -9.39 -15.11 6.70
C PRO A 54 -10.08 -15.24 8.07
N ASN A 55 -10.18 -16.46 8.60
CA ASN A 55 -10.86 -16.71 9.87
C ASN A 55 -9.95 -16.59 11.10
N GLY A 56 -8.63 -16.42 10.93
CA GLY A 56 -7.63 -16.10 11.97
C GLY A 56 -7.53 -17.06 13.18
N SER A 57 -8.45 -18.02 13.30
CA SER A 57 -8.70 -18.84 14.47
C SER A 57 -8.03 -20.20 14.41
N THR A 58 -7.53 -20.61 13.24
CA THR A 58 -6.75 -21.82 13.11
C THR A 58 -5.26 -21.51 13.29
N PRO A 59 -4.56 -22.22 14.20
CA PRO A 59 -3.11 -22.17 14.27
C PRO A 59 -2.53 -22.47 12.88
N ILE A 60 -1.66 -21.59 12.39
CA ILE A 60 -0.96 -21.81 11.13
C ILE A 60 0.13 -22.84 11.40
N ALA A 61 0.16 -23.91 10.60
CA ALA A 61 1.23 -24.89 10.69
C ALA A 61 2.60 -24.20 10.48
N PRO A 62 3.64 -24.52 11.26
CA PRO A 62 4.95 -23.86 11.18
C PRO A 62 5.54 -23.82 9.76
N ASP A 63 5.34 -24.88 8.97
CA ASP A 63 5.79 -24.94 7.58
C ASP A 63 5.06 -23.96 6.66
N LEU A 64 3.75 -23.76 6.86
CA LEU A 64 2.98 -22.79 6.07
C LEU A 64 3.38 -21.36 6.41
N GLU A 65 3.67 -21.08 7.68
CA GLU A 65 4.22 -19.78 8.08
C GLU A 65 5.59 -19.53 7.45
N ARG A 66 6.48 -20.54 7.47
CA ARG A 66 7.80 -20.45 6.83
C ARG A 66 7.69 -20.19 5.33
N ILE A 67 6.84 -20.95 4.62
CA ILE A 67 6.60 -20.76 3.18
C ILE A 67 6.00 -19.37 2.91
N GLY A 68 5.04 -18.95 3.72
CA GLY A 68 4.39 -17.65 3.60
C GLY A 68 5.35 -16.47 3.75
N LYS A 69 6.32 -16.56 4.67
CA LYS A 69 7.39 -15.56 4.82
C LYS A 69 8.34 -15.52 3.61
N VAL A 70 8.72 -16.67 3.05
CA VAL A 70 9.51 -16.72 1.80
C VAL A 70 8.75 -16.09 0.63
N ILE A 71 7.43 -16.28 0.55
CA ILE A 71 6.59 -15.60 -0.46
C ILE A 71 6.53 -14.10 -0.19
N ALA A 72 6.44 -13.68 1.07
CA ALA A 72 6.43 -12.28 1.45
C ALA A 72 7.73 -11.56 1.03
N GLU A 73 8.88 -12.20 1.18
CA GLU A 73 10.16 -11.69 0.69
C GLU A 73 10.12 -11.45 -0.83
N LYS A 74 9.52 -12.39 -1.59
CA LYS A 74 9.34 -12.25 -3.05
C LYS A 74 8.38 -11.13 -3.45
N CYS A 75 7.56 -10.60 -2.53
CA CYS A 75 6.69 -9.46 -2.83
C CYS A 75 7.46 -8.13 -2.95
N ALA A 76 8.72 -8.08 -2.50
CA ALA A 76 9.58 -6.89 -2.55
C ALA A 76 8.93 -5.62 -1.97
N GLY A 77 8.07 -5.79 -0.96
CA GLY A 77 7.35 -4.69 -0.31
C GLY A 77 6.23 -4.08 -1.16
N ILE A 78 5.85 -4.68 -2.29
CA ILE A 78 4.76 -4.19 -3.15
C ILE A 78 3.42 -4.72 -2.62
N PRO A 79 2.53 -3.86 -2.07
CA PRO A 79 1.28 -4.31 -1.44
C PRO A 79 0.38 -5.09 -2.40
N LEU A 80 0.38 -4.71 -3.68
CA LEU A 80 -0.45 -5.35 -4.70
C LEU A 80 -0.03 -6.80 -4.94
N VAL A 81 1.27 -7.11 -4.93
CA VAL A 81 1.79 -8.47 -5.11
C VAL A 81 1.42 -9.34 -3.91
N ALA A 82 1.65 -8.84 -2.69
CA ALA A 82 1.26 -9.52 -1.47
C ALA A 82 -0.25 -9.77 -1.39
N LYS A 83 -1.05 -8.85 -1.95
CA LYS A 83 -2.50 -9.03 -2.05
C LYS A 83 -2.85 -10.11 -3.06
N VAL A 84 -2.42 -10.04 -4.32
CA VAL A 84 -2.90 -10.96 -5.38
C VAL A 84 -2.34 -12.38 -5.26
N GLY A 85 -1.14 -12.53 -4.68
CA GLY A 85 -0.39 -13.77 -4.61
C GLY A 85 0.67 -13.84 -5.72
N VAL A 86 1.78 -14.54 -5.43
CA VAL A 86 2.83 -14.88 -6.41
C VAL A 86 2.43 -16.22 -7.02
N THR A 87 1.70 -16.21 -8.14
CA THR A 87 1.44 -17.40 -8.96
C THR A 87 2.54 -17.60 -9.98
#